data_AF-A0AAU2AN36-F1
#
_entry.id   AF-A0AAU2AN36-F1
#
_cell.length_a   1.000
_cell.length_b   1.000
_cell.length_c   1.000
_cell.angle_alpha   90.00
_cell.angle_beta   90.00
_cell.angle_gamma   90.00
#
_symmetry.space_group_name_H-M   'P 1'
#
loop_
_entity.id
_entity.type
_entity.pdbx_description
1 polymer ?
#
loop_
_entity_poly.entity_id
_entity_poly.type
_entity_poly.pdbx_seq_one_letter_code
_entity_poly.pdbx_strand_id
1 'polypeptide(L)'
;MSRRTFGRTALLGALASAGLGAGMPRASAATVPGGADWLGAVDPQASLARLTLPGTHDTCSLYGGALTQTQTLSAPDQFAAGIRFLDIRCRFIDGVFAIHHGPVFQQIFFGDVLNQCQAFLAAHPGETLVMRVKQEYSTVSDAEFGAVFADYQRRWPGLFWAEDRIPRLGEVRGRVVLIADNSGLPGLRWGGPRTDIEDDYDIGTIFDLNSRKWPEVSSHLDAARAATDPQRLFLTFTSSSGWGLWPRQAADAITPRLRGYLGGLDRSARPVLGTVPMDFVTAELVRSLYALNFGA
;
A
#
# COMPACT_ATOMS: atom_id res chain seq x y z
N MET A 1 60.91 81.52 -3.75
CA MET A 1 59.75 81.48 -4.68
C MET A 1 59.23 80.05 -4.63
N SER A 2 58.03 79.64 -4.23
CA SER A 2 56.71 80.24 -4.08
C SER A 2 55.90 79.34 -3.12
N ARG A 3 55.21 79.95 -2.13
CA ARG A 3 53.78 79.79 -1.69
C ARG A 3 53.08 78.43 -1.96
N ARG A 4 52.13 77.88 -1.20
CA ARG A 4 51.26 78.21 -0.04
C ARG A 4 50.38 76.93 0.12
N THR A 5 50.31 76.29 1.29
CA THR A 5 49.16 76.24 2.23
C THR A 5 47.91 75.39 1.88
N PHE A 6 47.42 74.73 2.95
CA PHE A 6 46.04 74.33 3.33
C PHE A 6 45.38 73.04 2.77
N GLY A 7 44.77 72.29 3.70
CA GLY A 7 43.50 71.58 3.45
C GLY A 7 43.36 70.22 4.13
N ARG A 8 42.68 70.18 5.30
CA ARG A 8 42.19 68.97 5.97
C ARG A 8 41.01 68.36 5.20
N THR A 9 40.95 67.03 5.12
CA THR A 9 39.66 66.32 5.15
C THR A 9 39.81 64.90 5.69
N ALA A 10 39.08 64.61 6.76
CA ALA A 10 38.85 63.27 7.27
C ALA A 10 37.75 62.60 6.44
N LEU A 11 37.93 61.33 6.09
CA LEU A 11 36.83 60.45 5.70
C LEU A 11 36.86 59.19 6.58
N LEU A 12 35.83 59.08 7.43
CA LEU A 12 35.41 57.85 8.09
C LEU A 12 34.85 56.90 7.02
N GLY A 13 35.57 55.82 6.73
CA GLY A 13 35.07 54.70 5.94
C GLY A 13 34.46 53.65 6.85
N ALA A 14 33.13 53.59 6.91
CA ALA A 14 32.40 52.48 7.52
C ALA A 14 32.52 51.25 6.62
N LEU A 15 33.23 50.22 7.08
CA LEU A 15 33.21 48.89 6.46
C LEU A 15 32.04 48.10 7.03
N ALA A 16 30.96 48.05 6.25
CA ALA A 16 29.86 47.12 6.47
C ALA A 16 30.38 45.69 6.29
N SER A 17 30.37 44.91 7.37
CA SER A 17 30.57 43.47 7.34
C SER A 17 29.38 42.81 6.64
N ALA A 18 29.53 42.52 5.34
CA ALA A 18 28.62 41.67 4.60
C ALA A 18 28.77 40.23 5.14
N GLY A 19 27.89 39.86 6.07
CA GLY A 19 27.72 38.47 6.48
C GLY A 19 27.19 37.66 5.30
N LEU A 20 28.04 36.81 4.73
CA LEU A 20 27.62 35.73 3.84
C LEU A 20 26.80 34.73 4.67
N GLY A 21 25.50 34.99 4.78
CA GLY A 21 24.54 33.98 5.19
C GLY A 21 24.55 32.88 4.13
N ALA A 22 25.31 31.82 4.38
CA ALA A 22 25.15 30.56 3.66
C ALA A 22 23.71 30.09 3.92
N GLY A 23 22.82 30.42 2.99
CA GLY A 23 21.46 29.88 2.99
C GLY A 23 21.59 28.36 2.95
N MET A 24 21.22 27.72 4.06
CA MET A 24 20.93 26.28 4.07
C MET A 24 20.00 26.00 2.88
N PRO A 25 20.29 24.97 2.05
CA PRO A 25 19.38 24.62 0.98
C PRO A 25 18.04 24.28 1.64
N ARG A 26 17.00 25.06 1.29
CA ARG A 26 15.62 24.67 1.57
C ARG A 26 15.45 23.27 0.98
N ALA A 27 15.09 22.31 1.82
CA ALA A 27 14.66 21.00 1.37
C ALA A 27 13.61 21.22 0.28
N SER A 28 13.93 20.82 -0.95
CA SER A 28 12.94 20.76 -2.02
C SER A 28 11.86 19.81 -1.52
N ALA A 29 10.61 20.27 -1.49
CA ALA A 29 9.47 19.37 -1.39
C ALA A 29 9.70 18.23 -2.38
N ALA A 30 9.79 17.01 -1.87
CA ALA A 30 10.01 15.86 -2.73
C ALA A 30 8.80 15.80 -3.67
N THR A 31 9.03 15.92 -4.97
CA THR A 31 7.93 15.77 -5.94
C THR A 31 7.39 14.36 -5.79
N VAL A 32 6.17 14.22 -5.25
CA VAL A 32 5.50 12.91 -5.11
C VAL A 32 5.39 12.30 -6.50
N PRO A 33 6.10 11.20 -6.80
CA PRO A 33 6.03 10.56 -8.11
C PRO A 33 4.58 10.17 -8.43
N GLY A 34 4.18 10.38 -9.68
CA GLY A 34 2.86 9.97 -10.14
C GLY A 34 2.85 8.51 -10.59
N GLY A 35 1.76 7.80 -10.31
CA GLY A 35 1.40 6.56 -11.00
C GLY A 35 2.21 5.33 -10.59
N ALA A 36 2.65 4.59 -11.60
CA ALA A 36 3.13 3.21 -11.50
C ALA A 36 4.52 3.01 -10.86
N ASP A 37 5.31 4.08 -10.64
CA ASP A 37 6.75 3.97 -10.28
C ASP A 37 7.10 4.61 -8.92
N TRP A 38 6.12 4.73 -8.02
CA TRP A 38 6.32 5.52 -6.81
C TRP A 38 7.27 4.86 -5.80
N LEU A 39 7.29 3.53 -5.64
CA LEU A 39 8.23 2.88 -4.71
C LEU A 39 9.69 2.99 -5.17
N GLY A 40 9.94 3.18 -6.46
CA GLY A 40 11.27 3.42 -7.00
C GLY A 40 11.98 4.62 -6.37
N ALA A 41 11.21 5.62 -5.91
CA ALA A 41 11.71 6.82 -5.23
C ALA A 41 11.85 6.68 -3.71
N VAL A 42 11.41 5.56 -3.12
CA VAL A 42 11.54 5.27 -1.68
C VAL A 42 12.92 4.65 -1.41
N ASP A 43 13.51 4.97 -0.25
CA ASP A 43 14.80 4.42 0.19
C ASP A 43 14.76 2.88 0.18
N PRO A 44 15.66 2.19 -0.57
CA PRO A 44 15.71 0.74 -0.59
C PRO A 44 15.99 0.10 0.79
N GLN A 45 16.49 0.84 1.77
CA GLN A 45 16.69 0.35 3.14
C GLN A 45 15.44 0.43 4.02
N ALA A 46 14.38 1.09 3.57
CA ALA A 46 13.12 1.16 4.30
C ALA A 46 12.52 -0.25 4.47
N SER A 47 12.09 -0.60 5.68
CA SER A 47 11.27 -1.80 5.89
C SER A 47 9.91 -1.62 5.23
N LEU A 48 9.39 -2.65 4.57
CA LEU A 48 8.02 -2.63 4.05
C LEU A 48 6.96 -2.34 5.12
N ALA A 49 7.19 -2.76 6.38
CA ALA A 49 6.31 -2.46 7.50
C ALA A 49 6.30 -0.98 7.89
N ARG A 50 7.23 -0.19 7.36
CA ARG A 50 7.36 1.25 7.65
C ARG A 50 6.91 2.12 6.48
N LEU A 51 6.10 1.58 5.58
CA LEU A 51 5.51 2.29 4.45
C LEU A 51 3.98 2.31 4.54
N THR A 52 3.38 3.35 3.99
CA THR A 52 1.95 3.36 3.68
C THR A 52 1.73 2.74 2.31
N LEU A 53 1.15 1.55 2.26
CA LEU A 53 0.87 0.81 1.02
C LEU A 53 -0.63 0.84 0.70
N PRO A 54 -1.07 1.50 -0.37
CA PRO A 54 -2.43 1.36 -0.86
C PRO A 54 -2.68 -0.08 -1.33
N GLY A 55 -3.82 -0.64 -0.95
CA GLY A 55 -4.22 -1.99 -1.32
C GLY A 55 -5.65 -2.08 -1.82
N THR A 56 -5.99 -3.24 -2.34
CA THR A 56 -7.37 -3.59 -2.72
C THR A 56 -7.82 -4.87 -2.05
N HIS A 57 -9.00 -4.82 -1.44
CA HIS A 57 -9.72 -5.99 -0.98
C HIS A 57 -10.34 -6.71 -2.20
N ASP A 58 -10.24 -8.04 -2.23
CA ASP A 58 -10.71 -8.86 -3.34
C ASP A 58 -10.31 -8.28 -4.71
N THR A 59 -9.00 -8.14 -4.93
CA THR A 59 -8.37 -7.37 -6.03
C THR A 59 -9.00 -7.62 -7.39
N CYS A 60 -9.37 -8.87 -7.68
CA CYS A 60 -9.93 -9.27 -8.97
C CYS A 60 -11.46 -9.39 -8.97
N SER A 61 -12.16 -8.98 -7.91
CA SER A 61 -13.62 -9.10 -7.84
C SER A 61 -14.35 -8.01 -8.63
N LEU A 62 -14.38 -8.22 -9.95
CA LEU A 62 -15.02 -7.35 -10.95
C LEU A 62 -16.43 -7.82 -11.34
N TYR A 63 -16.80 -9.04 -10.96
CA TYR A 63 -18.01 -9.72 -11.41
C TYR A 63 -18.85 -10.26 -10.24
N GLY A 64 -20.08 -10.69 -10.53
CA GLY A 64 -21.02 -11.23 -9.53
C GLY A 64 -22.06 -10.23 -9.01
N GLY A 65 -22.15 -9.05 -9.62
CA GLY A 65 -23.13 -8.03 -9.27
C GLY A 65 -22.84 -7.33 -7.94
N ALA A 66 -23.78 -6.51 -7.49
CA ALA A 66 -23.56 -5.55 -6.41
C ALA A 66 -23.22 -6.17 -5.05
N LEU A 67 -23.56 -7.46 -4.81
CA LEU A 67 -23.24 -8.19 -3.59
C LEU A 67 -21.78 -8.69 -3.55
N THR A 68 -21.16 -8.85 -4.72
CA THR A 68 -19.86 -9.54 -4.86
C THR A 68 -18.78 -8.62 -5.41
N GLN A 69 -19.12 -7.73 -6.33
CA GLN A 69 -18.16 -6.83 -6.94
C GLN A 69 -17.58 -5.89 -5.87
N THR A 70 -16.25 -5.79 -5.82
CA THR A 70 -15.53 -4.89 -4.91
C THR A 70 -14.62 -3.94 -5.66
N GLN A 71 -14.30 -4.22 -6.92
CA GLN A 71 -13.42 -3.40 -7.75
C GLN A 71 -14.06 -3.11 -9.12
N THR A 72 -13.65 -1.99 -9.72
CA THR A 72 -14.00 -1.60 -11.10
C THR A 72 -12.80 -1.54 -12.03
N LEU A 73 -11.60 -1.39 -11.47
CA LEU A 73 -10.34 -1.38 -12.21
C LEU A 73 -9.78 -2.79 -12.32
N SER A 74 -9.22 -3.15 -13.48
CA SER A 74 -8.45 -4.38 -13.63
C SER A 74 -7.18 -4.34 -12.76
N ALA A 75 -6.55 -5.48 -12.45
CA ALA A 75 -5.32 -5.48 -11.66
C ALA A 75 -4.20 -4.62 -12.30
N PRO A 76 -3.94 -4.67 -13.64
CA PRO A 76 -3.02 -3.75 -14.28
C PRO A 76 -3.36 -2.26 -14.08
N ASP A 77 -4.64 -1.89 -14.17
CA ASP A 77 -5.09 -0.51 -13.95
C ASP A 77 -4.92 -0.08 -12.49
N GLN A 78 -5.13 -1.00 -11.54
CA GLN A 78 -4.85 -0.78 -10.13
C GLN A 78 -3.35 -0.55 -9.89
N PHE A 79 -2.46 -1.31 -10.54
CA PHE A 79 -1.02 -1.11 -10.43
C PHE A 79 -0.60 0.27 -10.96
N ALA A 80 -1.18 0.67 -12.10
CA ALA A 80 -0.97 1.99 -12.71
C ALA A 80 -1.48 3.13 -11.81
N ALA A 81 -2.58 2.91 -11.07
CA ALA A 81 -3.08 3.85 -10.08
C ALA A 81 -2.18 3.96 -8.83
N GLY A 82 -1.33 2.96 -8.57
CA GLY A 82 -0.36 2.94 -7.47
C GLY A 82 -0.63 1.89 -6.38
N ILE A 83 -1.55 0.94 -6.60
CA ILE A 83 -1.82 -0.17 -5.67
C ILE A 83 -0.60 -1.08 -5.54
N ARG A 84 -0.24 -1.44 -4.30
CA ARG A 84 0.90 -2.32 -3.98
C ARG A 84 0.56 -3.47 -3.06
N PHE A 85 -0.67 -3.56 -2.57
CA PHE A 85 -1.18 -4.73 -1.87
C PHE A 85 -2.38 -5.35 -2.59
N LEU A 86 -2.32 -6.66 -2.80
CA LEU A 86 -3.31 -7.45 -3.51
C LEU A 86 -3.89 -8.51 -2.58
N ASP A 87 -5.19 -8.47 -2.33
CA ASP A 87 -5.94 -9.60 -1.78
C ASP A 87 -6.37 -10.52 -2.92
N ILE A 88 -5.74 -11.70 -3.04
CA ILE A 88 -6.00 -12.70 -4.08
C ILE A 88 -6.59 -13.96 -3.45
N ARG A 89 -7.81 -14.29 -3.86
CA ARG A 89 -8.61 -15.38 -3.30
C ARG A 89 -8.73 -16.52 -4.30
N CYS A 90 -8.03 -17.60 -4.01
CA CYS A 90 -7.85 -18.73 -4.90
C CYS A 90 -8.79 -19.88 -4.50
N ARG A 91 -9.68 -20.26 -5.41
CA ARG A 91 -10.41 -21.52 -5.30
C ARG A 91 -9.65 -22.62 -6.02
N PHE A 92 -9.40 -23.72 -5.32
CA PHE A 92 -8.91 -24.94 -5.95
C PHE A 92 -10.02 -25.56 -6.82
N ILE A 93 -9.71 -25.81 -8.09
CA ILE A 93 -10.54 -26.58 -9.02
C ILE A 93 -9.60 -27.44 -9.86
N ASP A 94 -9.70 -28.77 -9.75
CA ASP A 94 -8.97 -29.74 -10.58
C ASP A 94 -7.46 -29.45 -10.74
N GLY A 95 -6.78 -29.12 -9.64
CA GLY A 95 -5.33 -28.90 -9.62
C GLY A 95 -4.88 -27.51 -10.07
N VAL A 96 -5.80 -26.58 -10.31
CA VAL A 96 -5.49 -25.18 -10.62
C VAL A 96 -6.22 -24.21 -9.69
N PHE A 97 -5.74 -22.96 -9.63
CA PHE A 97 -6.37 -21.88 -8.89
C PHE A 97 -7.14 -20.94 -9.81
N ALA A 98 -8.45 -20.90 -9.60
CA ALA A 98 -9.38 -19.93 -10.19
C ALA A 98 -9.68 -18.83 -9.18
N ILE A 99 -9.70 -17.57 -9.60
CA ILE A 99 -9.95 -16.45 -8.68
C ILE A 99 -11.45 -16.30 -8.39
N HIS A 100 -11.81 -16.20 -7.11
CA HIS A 100 -13.19 -16.20 -6.66
C HIS A 100 -13.45 -15.16 -5.57
N HIS A 101 -14.69 -14.72 -5.47
CA HIS A 101 -15.22 -14.10 -4.25
C HIS A 101 -16.40 -14.97 -3.78
N GLY A 102 -16.16 -15.75 -2.72
CA GLY A 102 -17.05 -16.83 -2.31
C GLY A 102 -17.34 -17.79 -3.48
N PRO A 103 -18.61 -18.08 -3.81
CA PRO A 103 -18.96 -18.99 -4.90
C PRO A 103 -18.73 -18.42 -6.30
N VAL A 104 -18.47 -17.12 -6.44
CA VAL A 104 -18.49 -16.44 -7.73
C VAL A 104 -17.11 -16.41 -8.37
N PHE A 105 -16.99 -17.07 -9.52
CA PHE A 105 -15.79 -17.01 -10.36
C PHE A 105 -15.60 -15.62 -10.97
N GLN A 106 -14.38 -15.09 -10.84
CA GLN A 106 -14.02 -13.74 -11.31
C GLN A 106 -13.43 -13.72 -12.72
N GLN A 107 -13.67 -14.77 -13.50
CA GLN A 107 -13.28 -14.87 -14.92
C GLN A 107 -11.78 -14.75 -15.18
N ILE A 108 -10.95 -15.09 -14.18
CA ILE A 108 -9.49 -15.05 -14.26
C ILE A 108 -8.87 -16.15 -13.40
N PHE A 109 -7.74 -16.70 -13.83
CA PHE A 109 -6.99 -17.70 -13.07
C PHE A 109 -5.78 -17.08 -12.39
N PHE A 110 -5.26 -17.75 -11.36
CA PHE A 110 -4.11 -17.26 -10.61
C PHE A 110 -2.87 -17.07 -11.51
N GLY A 111 -2.66 -17.95 -12.49
CA GLY A 111 -1.57 -17.81 -13.45
C GLY A 111 -1.63 -16.51 -14.27
N ASP A 112 -2.84 -16.06 -14.63
CA ASP A 112 -3.02 -14.79 -15.34
C ASP A 112 -2.65 -13.60 -14.45
N VAL A 113 -3.05 -13.65 -13.17
CA VAL A 113 -2.66 -12.65 -12.16
C VAL A 113 -1.14 -12.60 -11.99
N LEU A 114 -0.47 -13.76 -11.94
CA LEU A 114 0.99 -13.81 -11.85
C LEU A 114 1.68 -13.25 -13.10
N ASN A 115 1.14 -13.51 -14.29
CA ASN A 115 1.65 -12.92 -15.53
C ASN A 115 1.51 -11.39 -15.50
N GLN A 116 0.38 -10.86 -15.01
CA GLN A 116 0.18 -9.41 -14.86
C GLN A 116 1.16 -8.80 -13.84
N CYS A 117 1.36 -9.47 -12.69
CA CYS A 117 2.33 -9.05 -11.69
C CYS A 117 3.76 -9.04 -12.25
N GLN A 118 4.17 -10.11 -12.94
CA GLN A 118 5.49 -10.23 -13.54
C GLN A 118 5.71 -9.16 -14.62
N ALA A 119 4.73 -8.93 -15.50
CA ALA A 119 4.81 -7.90 -16.53
C ALA A 119 4.96 -6.50 -15.92
N PHE A 120 4.17 -6.19 -14.89
CA PHE A 120 4.28 -4.93 -14.16
C PHE A 120 5.66 -4.75 -13.52
N LEU A 121 6.13 -5.75 -12.76
CA LEU A 121 7.42 -5.69 -12.07
C LEU A 121 8.61 -5.64 -13.04
N ALA A 122 8.50 -6.23 -14.23
CA ALA A 122 9.50 -6.13 -15.29
C ALA A 122 9.54 -4.73 -15.92
N ALA A 123 8.36 -4.10 -16.12
CA ALA A 123 8.26 -2.74 -16.63
C ALA A 123 8.68 -1.68 -15.59
N HIS A 124 8.49 -1.98 -14.30
CA HIS A 124 8.70 -1.07 -13.17
C HIS A 124 9.64 -1.71 -12.12
N PRO A 125 10.94 -1.87 -12.42
CA PRO A 125 11.86 -2.66 -11.58
C PRO A 125 12.16 -2.04 -10.20
N GLY A 126 11.75 -0.79 -9.96
CA GLY A 126 11.80 -0.14 -8.65
C GLY A 126 10.69 -0.56 -7.68
N GLU A 127 9.67 -1.26 -8.20
CA GLU A 127 8.45 -1.61 -7.47
C GLU A 127 8.50 -3.02 -6.88
N THR A 128 7.60 -3.28 -5.94
CA THR A 128 7.30 -4.62 -5.39
C THR A 128 5.80 -4.71 -5.18
N LEU A 129 5.24 -5.92 -5.20
CA LEU A 129 3.85 -6.15 -4.80
C LEU A 129 3.83 -6.94 -3.49
N VAL A 130 2.84 -6.70 -2.64
CA VAL A 130 2.49 -7.57 -1.51
C VAL A 130 1.21 -8.29 -1.87
N MET A 131 1.17 -9.61 -1.73
CA MET A 131 0.04 -10.42 -2.16
C MET A 131 -0.40 -11.34 -1.03
N ARG A 132 -1.60 -11.12 -0.50
CA ARG A 132 -2.31 -12.13 0.30
C ARG A 132 -2.84 -13.19 -0.66
N VAL A 133 -2.53 -14.45 -0.38
CA VAL A 133 -3.12 -15.60 -1.06
C VAL A 133 -3.95 -16.39 -0.06
N LYS A 134 -5.26 -16.42 -0.29
CA LYS A 134 -6.24 -17.11 0.54
C LYS A 134 -6.83 -18.31 -0.19
N GLN A 135 -7.05 -19.41 0.51
CA GLN A 135 -7.92 -20.49 0.02
C GLN A 135 -9.37 -20.06 0.13
N GLU A 136 -10.06 -19.96 -1.01
CA GLU A 136 -11.43 -19.50 -1.10
C GLU A 136 -12.35 -20.61 -1.61
N TYR A 137 -13.53 -20.73 -1.01
CA TYR A 137 -14.63 -21.59 -1.48
C TYR A 137 -14.22 -23.00 -1.98
N SER A 138 -13.29 -23.63 -1.27
CA SER A 138 -12.80 -24.99 -1.53
C SER A 138 -12.37 -25.65 -0.23
N THR A 139 -12.48 -26.98 -0.17
CA THR A 139 -12.25 -27.79 1.04
C THR A 139 -11.06 -28.73 0.92
N VAL A 140 -10.17 -28.48 -0.06
CA VAL A 140 -8.90 -29.21 -0.16
C VAL A 140 -8.05 -28.95 1.08
N SER A 141 -7.21 -29.92 1.43
CA SER A 141 -6.33 -29.79 2.58
C SER A 141 -5.25 -28.72 2.35
N ASP A 142 -4.71 -28.16 3.43
CA ASP A 142 -3.57 -27.24 3.38
C ASP A 142 -2.39 -27.83 2.59
N ALA A 143 -2.11 -29.13 2.75
CA ALA A 143 -1.04 -29.81 2.04
C ALA A 143 -1.28 -29.85 0.52
N GLU A 144 -2.53 -30.09 0.09
CA GLU A 144 -2.92 -30.12 -1.32
C GLU A 144 -2.91 -28.72 -1.94
N PHE A 145 -3.46 -27.73 -1.23
CA PHE A 145 -3.41 -26.33 -1.63
C PHE A 145 -1.95 -25.85 -1.77
N GLY A 146 -1.11 -26.16 -0.78
CA GLY A 146 0.32 -25.87 -0.79
C GLY A 146 1.07 -26.55 -1.94
N ALA A 147 0.74 -27.80 -2.27
CA ALA A 147 1.35 -28.53 -3.38
C ALA A 147 1.07 -27.88 -4.75
N VAL A 148 -0.17 -27.42 -4.97
CA VAL A 148 -0.53 -26.65 -6.18
C VAL A 148 0.18 -25.31 -6.20
N PHE A 149 0.24 -24.59 -5.07
CA PHE A 149 0.97 -23.33 -5.01
C PHE A 149 2.47 -23.50 -5.30
N ALA A 150 3.09 -24.57 -4.79
CA ALA A 150 4.49 -24.89 -5.08
C ALA A 150 4.73 -25.10 -6.59
N ASP A 151 3.73 -25.59 -7.33
CA ASP A 151 3.79 -25.66 -8.79
C ASP A 151 3.81 -24.27 -9.45
N TYR A 152 2.96 -23.35 -8.98
CA TYR A 152 3.04 -21.95 -9.41
C TYR A 152 4.42 -21.35 -9.09
N GLN A 153 5.02 -21.60 -7.92
CA GLN A 153 6.37 -21.09 -7.63
C GLN A 153 7.44 -21.63 -8.60
N ARG A 154 7.31 -22.87 -9.06
CA ARG A 154 8.22 -23.45 -10.05
C ARG A 154 8.05 -22.84 -11.44
N ARG A 155 6.81 -22.52 -11.84
CA ARG A 155 6.49 -21.94 -13.16
C ARG A 155 6.82 -20.44 -13.26
N TRP A 156 6.82 -19.71 -12.14
CA TRP A 156 7.28 -18.31 -12.05
C TRP A 156 8.53 -18.20 -11.15
N PRO A 157 9.67 -18.73 -11.59
CA PRO A 157 10.87 -18.80 -10.76
C PRO A 157 11.33 -17.39 -10.36
N GLY A 158 11.58 -17.20 -9.06
CA GLY A 158 12.08 -15.95 -8.51
C GLY A 158 11.06 -14.82 -8.35
N LEU A 159 9.79 -15.03 -8.75
CA LEU A 159 8.75 -14.01 -8.60
C LEU A 159 8.40 -13.75 -7.13
N PHE A 160 8.34 -14.79 -6.31
CA PHE A 160 7.90 -14.67 -4.92
C PHE A 160 9.05 -14.48 -3.93
N TRP A 161 8.85 -13.56 -2.99
CA TRP A 161 9.49 -13.53 -1.69
C TRP A 161 8.60 -14.28 -0.69
N ALA A 162 9.06 -15.43 -0.21
CA ALA A 162 8.27 -16.34 0.62
C ALA A 162 8.96 -16.69 1.96
N GLU A 163 9.79 -15.78 2.48
CA GLU A 163 10.36 -15.89 3.82
C GLU A 163 9.38 -15.37 4.88
N ASP A 164 9.38 -15.97 6.07
CA ASP A 164 8.68 -15.45 7.24
C ASP A 164 9.51 -14.34 7.92
N ARG A 165 9.70 -13.24 7.19
CA ARG A 165 10.40 -12.02 7.62
C ARG A 165 9.91 -10.83 6.80
N ILE A 166 9.73 -9.68 7.46
CA ILE A 166 9.43 -8.43 6.74
C ILE A 166 10.73 -7.94 6.07
N PRO A 167 10.77 -7.85 4.73
CA PRO A 167 11.97 -7.45 4.01
C PRO A 167 12.13 -5.92 4.00
N ARG A 168 13.36 -5.48 3.74
CA ARG A 168 13.61 -4.12 3.23
C ARG A 168 13.16 -4.05 1.78
N LEU A 169 12.73 -2.86 1.35
CA LEU A 169 12.23 -2.63 0.00
C LEU A 169 13.22 -3.11 -1.08
N GLY A 170 14.51 -2.81 -0.93
CA GLY A 170 15.54 -3.19 -1.89
C GLY A 170 15.73 -4.71 -2.06
N GLU A 171 15.36 -5.52 -1.07
CA GLU A 171 15.46 -7.00 -1.14
C GLU A 171 14.36 -7.61 -2.04
N VAL A 172 13.27 -6.87 -2.25
CA VAL A 172 12.05 -7.36 -2.90
C VAL A 172 11.61 -6.55 -4.11
N ARG A 173 12.42 -5.57 -4.53
CA ARG A 173 12.24 -4.94 -5.84
C ARG A 173 12.18 -5.99 -6.95
N GLY A 174 11.17 -5.88 -7.81
CA GLY A 174 10.89 -6.85 -8.86
C GLY A 174 10.24 -8.15 -8.39
N ARG A 175 9.79 -8.24 -7.12
CA ARG A 175 9.20 -9.45 -6.53
C ARG A 175 7.82 -9.20 -5.92
N VAL A 176 7.16 -10.31 -5.59
CA VAL A 176 5.89 -10.37 -4.87
C VAL A 176 6.14 -10.91 -3.46
N VAL A 177 5.94 -10.10 -2.44
CA VAL A 177 5.97 -10.52 -1.02
C VAL A 177 4.69 -11.26 -0.68
N LEU A 178 4.83 -12.54 -0.32
CA LEU A 178 3.70 -13.42 -0.06
C LEU A 178 3.22 -13.32 1.39
N ILE A 179 1.91 -13.07 1.55
CA ILE A 179 1.18 -13.29 2.80
C ILE A 179 0.28 -14.52 2.62
N ALA A 180 0.58 -15.57 3.39
CA ALA A 180 -0.10 -16.84 3.39
C ALA A 180 -1.33 -16.83 4.31
N ASP A 181 -2.51 -16.91 3.69
CA ASP A 181 -3.78 -17.17 4.37
C ASP A 181 -4.26 -18.61 4.06
N ASN A 182 -3.34 -19.54 4.31
CA ASN A 182 -3.50 -20.99 4.34
C ASN A 182 -2.20 -21.59 4.93
N SER A 183 -2.27 -22.60 5.79
CA SER A 183 -1.08 -23.11 6.50
C SER A 183 -0.08 -23.82 5.57
N GLY A 184 -0.54 -24.35 4.44
CA GLY A 184 0.30 -25.04 3.45
C GLY A 184 1.16 -24.12 2.60
N LEU A 185 0.90 -22.82 2.60
CA LEU A 185 1.68 -21.83 1.86
C LEU A 185 2.93 -21.38 2.63
N PRO A 186 4.03 -21.00 1.97
CA PRO A 186 5.18 -20.34 2.60
C PRO A 186 4.94 -18.82 2.79
N GLY A 187 5.90 -18.11 3.39
CA GLY A 187 5.84 -16.65 3.54
C GLY A 187 5.26 -16.18 4.87
N LEU A 188 4.83 -14.91 4.88
CA LEU A 188 4.30 -14.25 6.07
C LEU A 188 2.93 -14.82 6.41
N ARG A 189 2.70 -15.19 7.66
CA ARG A 189 1.41 -15.78 8.06
C ARG A 189 0.35 -14.71 8.28
N TRP A 190 -0.80 -14.88 7.64
CA TRP A 190 -2.00 -14.09 7.92
C TRP A 190 -2.46 -14.36 9.36
N GLY A 191 -2.63 -13.29 10.15
CA GLY A 191 -2.91 -13.40 11.60
C GLY A 191 -1.73 -13.92 12.43
N GLY A 192 -0.53 -14.00 11.84
CA GLY A 192 0.68 -14.44 12.52
C GLY A 192 1.41 -13.29 13.27
N PRO A 193 2.55 -13.58 13.91
CA PRO A 193 3.29 -12.61 14.73
C PRO A 193 3.75 -11.35 13.99
N ARG A 194 3.84 -11.40 12.66
CA ARG A 194 4.31 -10.30 11.81
C ARG A 194 3.20 -9.49 11.16
N THR A 195 1.93 -9.86 11.38
CA THR A 195 0.78 -9.15 10.82
C THR A 195 -0.14 -8.69 11.94
N ASP A 196 -0.51 -7.43 11.93
CA ASP A 196 -1.56 -6.86 12.77
C ASP A 196 -2.70 -6.42 11.84
N ILE A 197 -3.90 -6.99 12.01
CA ILE A 197 -4.96 -6.93 11.02
C ILE A 197 -6.24 -6.40 11.66
N GLU A 198 -6.81 -5.38 11.03
CA GLU A 198 -8.18 -4.95 11.26
C GLU A 198 -9.02 -5.31 10.03
N ASP A 199 -9.90 -6.30 10.16
CA ASP A 199 -10.70 -6.88 9.08
C ASP A 199 -12.13 -7.20 9.56
N ASP A 200 -12.75 -6.31 10.33
CA ASP A 200 -14.19 -6.41 10.64
C ASP A 200 -15.02 -6.21 9.35
N TYR A 201 -15.18 -7.25 8.54
CA TYR A 201 -15.80 -7.17 7.23
C TYR A 201 -17.32 -7.35 7.28
N ASP A 202 -17.88 -7.94 8.34
CA ASP A 202 -19.31 -8.23 8.48
C ASP A 202 -20.04 -7.04 9.12
N ILE A 203 -20.37 -6.06 8.30
CA ILE A 203 -21.00 -4.80 8.68
C ILE A 203 -22.41 -4.76 8.08
N GLY A 204 -23.39 -5.11 8.91
CA GLY A 204 -24.79 -5.26 8.50
C GLY A 204 -25.40 -4.00 7.87
N THR A 205 -25.15 -2.83 8.43
CA THR A 205 -25.81 -1.58 8.04
C THR A 205 -24.87 -0.38 8.03
N ILE A 206 -25.33 0.74 7.45
CA ILE A 206 -24.64 2.02 7.52
C ILE A 206 -24.48 2.53 8.96
N PHE A 207 -25.38 2.17 9.88
CA PHE A 207 -25.26 2.55 11.28
C PHE A 207 -24.07 1.85 11.92
N ASP A 208 -23.92 0.55 11.67
CA ASP A 208 -22.79 -0.26 12.16
C ASP A 208 -21.47 0.21 11.54
N LEU A 209 -21.49 0.64 10.28
CA LEU A 209 -20.30 1.25 9.67
C LEU A 209 -19.83 2.48 10.46
N ASN A 210 -20.77 3.28 10.94
CA ASN A 210 -20.47 4.54 11.64
C ASN A 210 -20.12 4.31 13.12
N SER A 211 -20.80 3.37 13.78
CA SER A 211 -20.65 3.13 15.22
C SER A 211 -19.58 2.09 15.56
N ARG A 212 -19.18 1.23 14.61
CA ARG A 212 -18.22 0.14 14.82
C ARG A 212 -17.07 0.17 13.81
N LYS A 213 -17.35 -0.04 12.51
CA LYS A 213 -16.30 -0.22 11.49
C LYS A 213 -15.34 0.96 11.41
N TRP A 214 -15.87 2.19 11.29
CA TRP A 214 -15.02 3.37 11.17
C TRP A 214 -14.19 3.62 12.44
N PRO A 215 -14.77 3.59 13.65
CA PRO A 215 -13.99 3.65 14.88
C PRO A 215 -12.82 2.64 14.92
N GLU A 216 -13.08 1.37 14.59
CA GLU A 216 -12.03 0.33 14.56
C GLU A 216 -10.95 0.62 13.52
N VAL A 217 -11.35 0.96 12.29
CA VAL A 217 -10.42 1.37 11.22
C VAL A 217 -9.56 2.55 11.66
N SER A 218 -10.15 3.63 12.17
CA SER A 218 -9.41 4.82 12.58
C SER A 218 -8.46 4.55 13.75
N SER A 219 -8.89 3.74 14.73
CA SER A 219 -8.06 3.30 15.84
C SER A 219 -6.86 2.46 15.37
N HIS A 220 -7.07 1.55 14.41
CA HIS A 220 -6.00 0.73 13.86
C HIS A 220 -5.00 1.54 13.02
N LEU A 221 -5.47 2.54 12.27
CA LEU A 221 -4.60 3.51 11.57
C LEU A 221 -3.74 4.31 12.56
N ASP A 222 -4.31 4.73 13.69
CA ASP A 222 -3.56 5.41 14.75
C ASP A 222 -2.54 4.48 15.42
N ALA A 223 -2.88 3.21 15.63
CA ALA A 223 -1.95 2.20 16.13
C ALA A 223 -0.80 1.96 15.15
N ALA A 224 -1.07 1.84 13.85
CA ALA A 224 -0.05 1.69 12.80
C ALA A 224 0.92 2.88 12.77
N ARG A 225 0.38 4.10 12.95
CA ARG A 225 1.17 5.34 13.02
C ARG A 225 2.04 5.42 14.28
N ALA A 226 1.54 4.95 15.41
CA ALA A 226 2.28 4.91 16.66
C ALA A 226 3.31 3.76 16.71
N ALA A 227 3.13 2.71 15.93
CA ALA A 227 4.03 1.58 15.89
C ALA A 227 5.42 1.98 15.39
N THR A 228 6.45 1.31 15.92
CA THR A 228 7.85 1.49 15.52
C THR A 228 8.52 0.19 15.09
N ASP A 229 7.87 -0.95 15.31
CA ASP A 229 8.39 -2.27 14.97
C ASP A 229 8.53 -2.45 13.44
N PRO A 230 9.76 -2.58 12.90
CA PRO A 230 9.97 -2.76 11.47
C PRO A 230 9.69 -4.20 11.00
N GLN A 231 9.26 -5.10 11.88
CA GLN A 231 8.95 -6.50 11.59
C GLN A 231 7.47 -6.85 11.76
N ARG A 232 6.60 -5.84 11.86
CA ARG A 232 5.16 -6.01 11.97
C ARG A 232 4.41 -5.16 10.95
N LEU A 233 3.76 -5.82 9.99
CA LEU A 233 2.88 -5.19 9.01
C LEU A 233 1.51 -4.93 9.62
N PHE A 234 1.06 -3.69 9.54
CA PHE A 234 -0.34 -3.34 9.81
C PHE A 234 -1.13 -3.45 8.52
N LEU A 235 -2.28 -4.11 8.56
CA LEU A 235 -3.23 -4.22 7.45
C LEU A 235 -4.62 -3.77 7.93
N THR A 236 -5.05 -2.59 7.50
CA THR A 236 -6.32 -1.98 7.92
C THR A 236 -7.31 -2.02 6.77
N PHE A 237 -8.21 -3.01 6.77
CA PHE A 237 -9.22 -3.15 5.73
C PHE A 237 -10.35 -2.16 5.95
N THR A 238 -10.56 -1.28 4.97
CA THR A 238 -11.73 -0.38 4.96
C THR A 238 -12.94 -1.01 4.27
N SER A 239 -12.76 -2.15 3.60
CA SER A 239 -13.83 -2.93 2.99
C SER A 239 -14.76 -3.52 4.05
N SER A 240 -16.03 -3.64 3.70
CA SER A 240 -17.03 -4.33 4.51
C SER A 240 -18.29 -4.59 3.69
N SER A 241 -19.10 -5.55 4.12
CA SER A 241 -20.42 -5.82 3.55
C SER A 241 -21.34 -6.44 4.59
N GLY A 242 -22.64 -6.41 4.32
CA GLY A 242 -23.63 -7.05 5.17
C GLY A 242 -25.03 -6.99 4.57
N TRP A 243 -25.99 -7.51 5.32
CA TRP A 243 -27.37 -7.73 4.84
C TRP A 243 -28.08 -6.47 4.32
N GLY A 244 -27.73 -5.29 4.83
CA GLY A 244 -28.28 -3.99 4.46
C GLY A 244 -27.23 -2.98 3.97
N LEU A 245 -26.00 -3.44 3.70
CA LEU A 245 -24.90 -2.59 3.26
C LEU A 245 -24.00 -3.36 2.29
N TRP A 246 -24.17 -3.15 1.00
CA TRP A 246 -23.39 -3.85 -0.02
C TRP A 246 -22.02 -3.18 -0.23
N PRO A 247 -21.01 -3.89 -0.78
CA PRO A 247 -19.65 -3.38 -0.93
C PRO A 247 -19.56 -1.95 -1.50
N ARG A 248 -20.34 -1.65 -2.56
CA ARG A 248 -20.34 -0.30 -3.16
C ARG A 248 -20.81 0.77 -2.19
N GLN A 249 -21.88 0.49 -1.45
CA GLN A 249 -22.46 1.41 -0.47
C GLN A 249 -21.53 1.59 0.74
N ALA A 250 -20.90 0.51 1.21
CA ALA A 250 -19.89 0.58 2.26
C ALA A 250 -18.69 1.45 1.84
N ALA A 251 -18.17 1.24 0.64
CA ALA A 251 -17.07 2.01 0.08
C ALA A 251 -17.41 3.51 -0.05
N ASP A 252 -18.61 3.83 -0.55
CA ASP A 252 -19.09 5.21 -0.65
C ASP A 252 -19.26 5.89 0.71
N ALA A 253 -19.60 5.12 1.75
CA ALA A 253 -19.73 5.63 3.10
C ALA A 253 -18.38 5.81 3.83
N ILE A 254 -17.43 4.89 3.66
CA ILE A 254 -16.16 4.94 4.40
C ILE A 254 -15.10 5.82 3.72
N THR A 255 -15.13 5.94 2.39
CA THR A 255 -14.13 6.73 1.64
C THR A 255 -14.06 8.20 2.07
N PRO A 256 -15.18 8.94 2.27
CA PRO A 256 -15.13 10.30 2.78
C PRO A 256 -14.50 10.40 4.17
N ARG A 257 -14.69 9.38 5.02
CA ARG A 257 -14.11 9.34 6.37
C ARG A 257 -12.60 9.13 6.31
N LEU A 258 -12.15 8.18 5.49
CA LEU A 258 -10.73 7.97 5.25
C LEU A 258 -10.08 9.25 4.70
N ARG A 259 -10.69 9.90 3.71
CA ARG A 259 -10.21 11.19 3.19
C ARG A 259 -10.13 12.28 4.28
N GLY A 260 -11.15 12.36 5.15
CA GLY A 260 -11.16 13.26 6.29
C GLY A 260 -10.01 12.99 7.26
N TYR A 261 -9.78 11.73 7.61
CA TYR A 261 -8.65 11.30 8.44
C TYR A 261 -7.32 11.68 7.80
N LEU A 262 -7.11 11.34 6.52
CA LEU A 262 -5.89 11.69 5.77
C LEU A 262 -5.67 13.21 5.63
N GLY A 263 -6.75 13.99 5.57
CA GLY A 263 -6.70 15.45 5.53
C GLY A 263 -6.28 16.10 6.85
N GLY A 264 -6.47 15.40 7.98
CA GLY A 264 -6.03 15.84 9.30
C GLY A 264 -4.59 15.50 9.65
N LEU A 265 -3.89 14.72 8.82
CA LEU A 265 -2.52 14.29 9.08
C LEU A 265 -1.50 15.39 8.73
N ASP A 266 -0.52 15.60 9.62
CA ASP A 266 0.68 16.36 9.29
C ASP A 266 1.56 15.55 8.34
N ARG A 267 1.46 15.87 7.04
CA ARG A 267 2.24 15.19 6.00
C ARG A 267 3.73 15.46 6.10
N SER A 268 4.17 16.57 6.70
CA SER A 268 5.60 16.86 6.85
C SER A 268 6.30 15.83 7.75
N ALA A 269 5.55 15.21 8.67
CA ALA A 269 6.02 14.14 9.54
C ALA A 269 6.10 12.75 8.87
N ARG A 270 5.70 12.61 7.60
CA ARG A 270 5.67 11.33 6.85
C ARG A 270 4.97 10.19 7.62
N PRO A 271 3.69 10.36 7.99
CA PRO A 271 2.99 9.36 8.79
C PRO A 271 2.90 8.03 8.05
N VAL A 272 3.14 6.94 8.78
CA VAL A 272 3.04 5.56 8.27
C VAL A 272 1.72 4.97 8.74
N LEU A 273 0.89 4.52 7.81
CA LEU A 273 -0.40 3.89 8.10
C LEU A 273 -0.39 2.37 7.89
N GLY A 274 0.75 1.82 7.46
CA GLY A 274 0.82 0.43 7.02
C GLY A 274 0.06 0.21 5.71
N THR A 275 -0.49 -0.98 5.54
CA THR A 275 -1.24 -1.36 4.35
C THR A 275 -2.72 -1.04 4.53
N VAL A 276 -3.34 -0.37 3.56
CA VAL A 276 -4.75 0.01 3.61
C VAL A 276 -5.51 -0.59 2.42
N PRO A 277 -6.05 -1.81 2.53
CA PRO A 277 -6.88 -2.43 1.51
C PRO A 277 -8.27 -1.79 1.45
N MET A 278 -8.71 -1.44 0.25
CA MET A 278 -9.96 -0.71 0.01
C MET A 278 -10.81 -1.37 -1.09
N ASP A 279 -12.10 -1.05 -1.11
CA ASP A 279 -13.02 -1.36 -2.20
C ASP A 279 -13.19 -0.13 -3.13
N PHE A 280 -13.35 -0.38 -4.43
CA PHE A 280 -13.66 0.61 -5.46
C PHE A 280 -12.70 1.80 -5.50
N VAL A 281 -11.41 1.49 -5.56
CA VAL A 281 -10.35 2.50 -5.50
C VAL A 281 -10.38 3.46 -6.69
N THR A 282 -9.95 4.70 -6.44
CA THR A 282 -9.66 5.70 -7.48
C THR A 282 -8.21 6.12 -7.42
N ALA A 283 -7.63 6.53 -8.55
CA ALA A 283 -6.23 6.99 -8.60
C ALA A 283 -5.94 8.14 -7.62
N GLU A 284 -6.92 9.03 -7.40
CA GLU A 284 -6.81 10.13 -6.43
C GLU A 284 -6.68 9.62 -4.99
N LEU A 285 -7.56 8.69 -4.58
CA LEU A 285 -7.53 8.12 -3.24
C LEU A 285 -6.23 7.33 -3.01
N VAL A 286 -5.84 6.51 -3.99
CA VAL A 286 -4.58 5.75 -3.96
C VAL A 286 -3.38 6.68 -3.82
N ARG A 287 -3.34 7.76 -4.60
CA ARG A 287 -2.31 8.80 -4.48
C ARG A 287 -2.28 9.45 -3.12
N SER A 288 -3.43 9.74 -2.51
CA SER A 288 -3.48 10.36 -1.19
C SER A 288 -2.81 9.52 -0.10
N LEU A 289 -2.81 8.19 -0.23
CA LEU A 289 -2.18 7.26 0.69
C LEU A 289 -0.67 7.12 0.42
N TYR A 290 -0.26 6.79 -0.81
CA TYR A 290 1.17 6.57 -1.06
C TYR A 290 1.99 7.87 -0.97
N ALA A 291 1.38 9.04 -1.15
CA ALA A 291 2.02 10.34 -0.98
C ALA A 291 2.56 10.55 0.44
N LEU A 292 2.01 9.88 1.45
CA LEU A 292 2.46 9.98 2.84
C LEU A 292 3.92 9.52 3.02
N ASN A 293 4.43 8.69 2.11
CA ASN A 293 5.82 8.20 2.17
C ASN A 293 6.88 9.25 1.82
N PHE A 294 6.50 10.39 1.19
CA PHE A 294 7.45 11.38 0.68
C PHE A 294 7.53 12.66 1.50
N GLY A 295 6.49 12.94 2.28
CA GLY A 295 6.30 14.23 2.93
C GLY A 295 5.76 15.29 1.97
N ALA A 296 5.17 16.35 2.51
CA ALA A 296 4.75 17.52 1.73
C ALA A 296 5.95 18.46 1.47
#